data_AF-A0A7R8W977-F1
#
_entry.id   AF-A0A7R8W977-F1
#
_cell.length_a   1.000
_cell.length_b   1.000
_cell.length_c   1.000
_cell.angle_alpha   90.00
_cell.angle_beta   90.00
_cell.angle_gamma   90.00
#
_symmetry.space_group_name_H-M   'P 1'
#
loop_
_entity.id
_entity.type
_entity.pdbx_description
1 polymer ?
#
loop_
_entity_poly.entity_id
_entity_poly.type
_entity_poly.pdbx_seq_one_letter_code
_entity_poly.pdbx_strand_id
1 'polypeptide(L)'
;MHSTDRDYTHFFKLFFDHSMTPVFKLIYFDLPGRAEVVRLVLAQSGLPWEDIRLSSKEEFDAIKPKAPFGQLPILEFNGRTYAQTLSLCRFIARKSNLAGENESNATECDMWVEYCMEAIVDNLKKDHAEGDEKEAAGRKFEATVPDVLERVTKRLKEQKGNSFLVGRRISWADIVLFHLLEWLVEDKPDALDGMFVVV
;
A
#
# COMPACT_ATOMS: atom_id res chain seq x y z
N MET A 1 -30.60 -55.66 12.85
CA MET A 1 -30.48 -54.19 12.76
C MET A 1 -28.99 -53.86 12.59
N HIS A 2 -28.52 -53.68 11.35
CA HIS A 2 -27.13 -53.31 11.07
C HIS A 2 -27.07 -51.81 10.80
N SER A 3 -26.60 -51.04 11.78
CA SER A 3 -26.24 -49.63 11.56
C SER A 3 -24.96 -49.60 10.75
N THR A 4 -25.02 -49.07 9.53
CA THR A 4 -23.84 -48.75 8.75
C THR A 4 -23.49 -47.30 9.02
N ASP A 5 -22.75 -47.07 10.12
CA ASP A 5 -22.12 -45.77 10.37
C ASP A 5 -21.06 -45.55 9.28
N ARG A 6 -21.40 -44.73 8.28
CA ARG A 6 -20.43 -44.30 7.27
C ARG A 6 -19.58 -43.20 7.88
N ASP A 7 -18.28 -43.49 8.02
CA ASP A 7 -17.27 -42.53 8.42
C ASP A 7 -17.05 -41.51 7.29
N TYR A 8 -17.71 -40.35 7.38
CA TYR A 8 -17.54 -39.23 6.46
C TYR A 8 -16.31 -38.37 6.78
N THR A 9 -15.59 -38.67 7.86
CA THR A 9 -14.44 -37.87 8.31
C THR A 9 -13.33 -37.87 7.27
N HIS A 10 -13.16 -38.97 6.53
CA HIS A 10 -12.21 -39.04 5.40
C HIS A 10 -12.66 -38.21 4.18
N PHE A 11 -13.97 -38.15 3.91
CA PHE A 11 -14.53 -37.35 2.81
C PHE A 11 -14.32 -35.86 3.09
N PHE A 12 -14.61 -35.41 4.31
CA PHE A 12 -14.31 -34.03 4.71
C PHE A 12 -12.81 -33.74 4.74
N LYS A 13 -11.94 -34.69 5.08
CA LYS A 13 -10.48 -34.49 5.04
C LYS A 13 -9.92 -34.34 3.63
N LEU A 14 -10.55 -34.93 2.61
CA LEU A 14 -10.19 -34.78 1.19
C LEU A 14 -10.65 -33.43 0.60
N PHE A 15 -11.69 -32.81 1.14
CA PHE A 15 -12.18 -31.48 0.72
C PHE A 15 -11.73 -30.33 1.61
N PHE A 16 -11.44 -30.62 2.89
CA PHE A 16 -10.93 -29.72 3.91
C PHE A 16 -9.57 -30.22 4.40
N ASP A 17 -8.67 -30.48 3.46
CA ASP A 17 -7.24 -30.40 3.74
C ASP A 17 -6.96 -28.96 4.22
N HIS A 18 -6.97 -28.76 5.54
CA HIS A 18 -6.31 -27.63 6.17
C HIS A 18 -4.86 -27.67 5.67
N SER A 19 -4.28 -26.65 5.01
CA SER A 19 -3.82 -25.47 5.76
C SER A 19 -3.13 -24.41 4.90
N MET A 20 -3.54 -24.14 3.66
CA MET A 20 -3.01 -22.96 2.95
C MET A 20 -3.94 -21.79 3.23
N THR A 21 -3.83 -21.18 4.42
CA THR A 21 -4.38 -19.83 4.63
C THR A 21 -3.94 -19.00 3.42
N PRO A 22 -4.86 -18.38 2.66
CA PRO A 22 -4.47 -17.64 1.47
C PRO A 22 -3.40 -16.60 1.79
N VAL A 23 -2.18 -16.85 1.34
CA VAL A 23 -1.02 -15.98 1.56
C VAL A 23 -0.92 -15.02 0.39
N PHE A 24 -0.81 -13.74 0.69
CA PHE A 24 -0.47 -12.72 -0.30
C PHE A 24 1.01 -12.81 -0.65
N LYS A 25 1.36 -12.85 -1.93
CA LYS A 25 2.77 -12.82 -2.36
C LYS A 25 3.03 -11.54 -3.13
N LEU A 26 3.73 -10.60 -2.50
CA LEU A 26 4.15 -9.37 -3.16
C LEU A 26 5.48 -9.65 -3.87
N ILE A 27 5.52 -9.39 -5.17
CA ILE A 27 6.75 -9.57 -5.97
C ILE A 27 7.20 -8.20 -6.46
N TYR A 28 8.42 -7.81 -6.08
CA TYR A 28 9.06 -6.54 -6.47
C TYR A 28 10.58 -6.65 -6.42
N PHE A 29 11.29 -5.64 -6.91
CA PHE A 29 12.74 -5.54 -6.72
C PHE A 29 13.13 -5.39 -5.24
N ASP A 30 14.37 -5.73 -4.90
CA ASP A 30 14.96 -5.50 -3.57
C ASP A 30 15.31 -4.02 -3.32
N LEU A 31 14.29 -3.18 -3.41
CA LEU A 31 14.31 -1.75 -3.09
C LEU A 31 12.88 -1.31 -2.70
N PRO A 32 12.72 -0.14 -2.04
CA PRO A 32 11.39 0.36 -1.64
C PRO A 32 10.48 0.63 -2.85
N GLY A 33 10.85 1.64 -3.64
CA GLY A 33 10.20 2.00 -4.89
C GLY A 33 8.67 2.05 -4.81
N ARG A 34 8.00 1.57 -5.86
CA ARG A 34 6.53 1.56 -5.95
C ARG A 34 5.85 0.51 -5.08
N ALA A 35 6.60 -0.43 -4.51
CA ALA A 35 6.06 -1.50 -3.68
C ALA A 35 6.02 -1.14 -2.20
N GLU A 36 6.72 -0.10 -1.77
CA GLU A 36 6.84 0.22 -0.35
C GLU A 36 5.48 0.49 0.31
N VAL A 37 4.62 1.27 -0.36
CA VAL A 37 3.24 1.46 0.09
C VAL A 37 2.48 0.12 0.21
N VAL A 38 2.71 -0.82 -0.70
CA VAL A 38 2.06 -2.14 -0.64
C VAL A 38 2.58 -2.94 0.55
N ARG A 39 3.89 -2.90 0.83
CA ARG A 39 4.51 -3.53 2.01
C ARG A 39 3.94 -2.96 3.30
N LEU A 40 3.83 -1.63 3.41
CA LEU A 40 3.26 -0.96 4.59
C LEU A 40 1.80 -1.34 4.83
N VAL A 41 0.99 -1.37 3.77
CA VAL A 41 -0.42 -1.78 3.88
C VAL A 41 -0.54 -3.26 4.26
N LEU A 42 0.28 -4.16 3.70
CA LEU A 42 0.32 -5.57 4.10
C LEU A 42 0.76 -5.75 5.55
N ALA A 43 1.81 -5.04 5.98
CA ALA A 43 2.31 -5.09 7.35
C ALA A 43 1.23 -4.65 8.37
N GLN A 44 0.49 -3.60 8.06
CA GLN A 44 -0.59 -3.11 8.92
C GLN A 44 -1.86 -3.98 8.84
N SER A 45 -2.05 -4.76 7.77
CA SER A 45 -3.29 -5.50 7.52
C SER A 45 -3.53 -6.69 8.45
N GLY A 46 -2.47 -7.22 9.07
CA GLY A 46 -2.52 -8.48 9.82
C GLY A 46 -2.77 -9.73 8.96
N LEU A 47 -2.80 -9.59 7.63
CA LEU A 47 -2.96 -10.70 6.69
C LEU A 47 -1.61 -11.44 6.51
N PRO A 48 -1.60 -12.77 6.36
CA PRO A 48 -0.37 -13.50 6.07
C PRO A 48 0.13 -13.15 4.67
N TRP A 49 1.41 -12.83 4.55
CA TRP A 49 2.02 -12.45 3.29
C TRP A 49 3.52 -12.78 3.21
N GLU A 50 4.04 -12.87 1.99
CA GLU A 50 5.44 -13.08 1.64
C GLU A 50 5.95 -11.89 0.80
N ASP A 51 7.14 -11.38 1.12
CA ASP A 51 7.86 -10.37 0.34
C ASP A 51 8.89 -11.07 -0.57
N ILE A 52 8.52 -11.30 -1.83
CA ILE A 52 9.38 -11.94 -2.82
C ILE A 52 10.18 -10.86 -3.54
N ARG A 53 11.45 -10.74 -3.16
CA ARG A 53 12.36 -9.71 -3.67
C ARG A 53 13.21 -10.23 -4.81
N LEU A 54 13.11 -9.60 -5.97
CA LEU A 54 13.93 -9.88 -7.12
C LEU A 54 15.26 -9.11 -7.01
N SER A 55 16.34 -9.85 -7.11
CA SER A 55 17.72 -9.40 -6.97
C SER A 55 18.47 -9.32 -8.30
N SER A 56 17.92 -9.92 -9.37
CA SER A 56 18.59 -9.97 -10.68
C SER A 56 17.64 -9.66 -11.85
N LYS A 57 18.25 -9.28 -12.98
CA LYS A 57 17.52 -9.05 -14.22
C LYS A 57 16.90 -10.34 -14.74
N GLU A 58 17.58 -11.47 -14.60
CA GLU A 58 17.11 -12.79 -15.01
C GLU A 58 15.85 -13.20 -14.26
N GLU A 59 15.78 -12.92 -12.95
CA GLU A 59 14.57 -13.14 -12.14
C GLU A 59 13.40 -12.28 -12.64
N PHE A 60 13.67 -11.00 -12.95
CA PHE A 60 12.65 -10.13 -13.53
C PHE A 60 12.20 -10.60 -14.91
N ASP A 61 13.11 -10.97 -15.80
CA ASP A 61 12.79 -11.47 -17.14
C ASP A 61 11.96 -12.77 -17.10
N ALA A 62 12.12 -13.60 -16.05
CA ALA A 62 11.29 -14.78 -15.82
C ALA A 62 9.87 -14.45 -15.30
N ILE A 63 9.72 -13.37 -14.53
CA ILE A 63 8.42 -12.92 -13.98
C ILE A 63 7.64 -12.06 -14.98
N LYS A 64 8.33 -11.24 -15.78
CA LYS A 64 7.73 -10.25 -16.69
C LYS A 64 6.63 -10.80 -17.60
N PRO A 65 6.74 -12.00 -18.22
CA PRO A 65 5.67 -12.57 -19.05
C PRO A 65 4.41 -12.95 -18.26
N LYS A 66 4.53 -13.14 -16.94
CA LYS A 66 3.42 -13.49 -16.03
C LYS A 66 2.76 -12.24 -15.44
N ALA A 67 3.47 -11.10 -15.43
CA ALA A 67 2.94 -9.85 -14.93
C ALA A 67 1.86 -9.30 -15.89
N PRO A 68 0.64 -8.93 -15.42
CA PRO A 68 -0.47 -8.50 -16.27
C PRO A 68 -0.12 -7.39 -17.28
N PHE A 69 0.81 -6.50 -16.91
CA PHE A 69 1.25 -5.37 -17.74
C PHE A 69 2.76 -5.39 -18.02
N GLY A 70 3.45 -6.51 -17.78
CA GLY A 70 4.91 -6.60 -17.93
C GLY A 70 5.70 -5.70 -16.97
N GLN A 71 5.11 -5.31 -15.84
CA GLN A 71 5.65 -4.38 -14.86
C GLN A 71 5.43 -4.88 -13.43
N LEU A 72 6.24 -4.40 -12.49
CA LEU A 72 6.12 -4.64 -11.06
C LEU A 72 5.70 -3.34 -10.34
N PRO A 73 5.08 -3.40 -9.14
CA PRO A 73 4.78 -4.61 -8.35
C PRO A 73 3.63 -5.44 -8.89
N ILE A 74 3.67 -6.74 -8.60
CA ILE A 74 2.54 -7.66 -8.73
C ILE A 74 2.24 -8.34 -7.39
N LEU A 75 0.99 -8.76 -7.22
CA LEU A 75 0.51 -9.48 -6.05
C LEU A 75 -0.16 -10.77 -6.49
N GLU A 76 0.33 -11.90 -6.01
CA GLU A 76 -0.36 -13.18 -6.20
C GLU A 76 -1.26 -13.48 -4.99
N PHE A 77 -2.51 -13.84 -5.28
CA PHE A 77 -3.48 -14.22 -4.26
C PHE A 77 -4.52 -15.17 -4.86
N ASN A 78 -4.74 -16.34 -4.24
CA ASN A 78 -5.68 -17.37 -4.71
C ASN A 78 -5.51 -17.75 -6.19
N GLY A 79 -4.27 -17.98 -6.62
CA GLY A 79 -3.96 -18.40 -7.99
C GLY A 79 -4.19 -17.31 -9.06
N ARG A 80 -4.38 -16.06 -8.65
CA ARG A 80 -4.50 -14.91 -9.55
C ARG A 80 -3.39 -13.91 -9.30
N THR A 81 -2.93 -13.27 -10.37
CA THR A 81 -1.93 -12.21 -10.33
C THR A 81 -2.59 -10.86 -10.59
N TYR A 82 -2.34 -9.92 -9.68
CA TYR A 82 -2.82 -8.54 -9.75
C TYR A 82 -1.64 -7.58 -9.91
N ALA A 83 -1.88 -6.38 -10.44
CA ALA A 83 -0.85 -5.36 -10.64
C ALA A 83 -1.43 -3.96 -10.33
N GLN A 84 -0.58 -2.93 -10.44
CA GLN A 84 -0.85 -1.52 -10.10
C GLN A 84 -0.91 -1.24 -8.59
N THR A 85 0.09 -0.53 -8.07
CA THR A 85 0.29 -0.25 -6.64
C THR A 85 -1.00 0.11 -5.90
N LEU A 86 -1.76 1.12 -6.35
CA LEU A 86 -2.98 1.56 -5.68
C LEU A 86 -4.11 0.51 -5.73
N SER A 87 -4.20 -0.24 -6.82
CA SER A 87 -5.16 -1.35 -6.93
C SER A 87 -4.84 -2.48 -5.94
N LEU A 88 -3.55 -2.80 -5.78
CA LEU A 88 -3.07 -3.77 -4.79
C LEU A 88 -3.40 -3.30 -3.37
N CYS A 89 -3.00 -2.08 -3.01
CA CYS A 89 -3.26 -1.50 -1.69
C CYS A 89 -4.76 -1.49 -1.36
N ARG A 90 -5.61 -1.02 -2.28
CA ARG A 90 -7.07 -1.00 -2.10
C ARG A 90 -7.67 -2.39 -1.95
N PHE A 91 -7.11 -3.40 -2.63
CA PHE A 91 -7.56 -4.79 -2.47
C PHE A 91 -7.24 -5.32 -1.07
N ILE A 92 -6.02 -5.07 -0.58
CA ILE A 92 -5.58 -5.46 0.76
C ILE A 92 -6.39 -4.70 1.83
N ALA A 93 -6.57 -3.39 1.66
CA ALA A 93 -7.27 -2.53 2.62
C ALA A 93 -8.73 -2.95 2.83
N ARG A 94 -9.44 -3.30 1.74
CA ARG A 94 -10.82 -3.82 1.81
C ARG A 94 -10.90 -5.18 2.51
N LYS A 95 -9.82 -5.97 2.49
CA LYS A 95 -9.77 -7.28 3.17
C LYS A 95 -9.35 -7.20 4.64
N SER A 96 -8.89 -6.04 5.11
CA SER A 96 -8.27 -5.87 6.43
C SER A 96 -8.85 -4.70 7.23
N ASN A 97 -10.05 -4.23 6.90
CA ASN A 97 -10.74 -3.12 7.57
C ASN A 97 -9.99 -1.77 7.54
N LEU A 98 -9.02 -1.61 6.63
CA LEU A 98 -8.24 -0.38 6.43
C LEU A 98 -8.86 0.56 5.37
N ALA A 99 -9.92 0.15 4.68
CA ALA A 99 -10.61 0.99 3.69
C ALA A 99 -11.70 1.91 4.29
N GLY A 100 -11.64 2.20 5.60
CA GLY A 100 -12.71 2.94 6.29
C GLY A 100 -13.87 2.06 6.78
N GLU A 101 -14.91 2.69 7.32
CA GLU A 101 -16.01 1.98 8.00
C GLU A 101 -17.23 1.73 7.10
N ASN A 102 -17.33 2.47 6.00
CA ASN A 102 -18.42 2.43 5.04
C ASN A 102 -17.92 2.96 3.68
N GLU A 103 -18.76 2.85 2.63
CA GLU A 103 -18.40 3.27 1.27
C GLU A 103 -18.03 4.75 1.13
N SER A 104 -18.67 5.65 1.91
CA SER A 104 -18.30 7.05 1.93
C SER A 104 -16.89 7.25 2.51
N ASN A 105 -16.57 6.56 3.60
CA ASN A 105 -15.19 6.56 4.13
C ASN A 105 -14.20 5.94 3.15
N ALA A 106 -14.56 4.83 2.48
CA ALA A 106 -13.69 4.23 1.46
C ALA A 106 -13.38 5.22 0.33
N THR A 107 -14.40 5.94 -0.14
CA THR A 107 -14.25 6.96 -1.17
C THR A 107 -13.37 8.13 -0.70
N GLU A 108 -13.56 8.60 0.54
CA GLU A 108 -12.68 9.62 1.13
C GLU A 108 -11.24 9.12 1.29
N CYS A 109 -11.04 7.86 1.69
CA CYS A 109 -9.71 7.27 1.78
C CYS A 109 -9.04 7.27 0.40
N ASP A 110 -9.73 6.79 -0.63
CA ASP A 110 -9.24 6.78 -2.02
C ASP A 110 -8.82 8.19 -2.47
N MET A 111 -9.64 9.21 -2.20
CA MET A 111 -9.34 10.60 -2.53
C MET A 111 -8.04 11.10 -1.86
N TRP A 112 -7.88 10.86 -0.56
CA TRP A 112 -6.66 11.27 0.15
C TRP A 112 -5.43 10.49 -0.30
N VAL A 113 -5.59 9.20 -0.60
CA VAL A 113 -4.50 8.38 -1.16
C VAL A 113 -4.07 8.90 -2.50
N GLU A 114 -5.00 9.18 -3.42
CA GLU A 114 -4.66 9.68 -4.75
C GLU A 114 -3.91 11.02 -4.65
N TYR A 115 -4.41 11.92 -3.82
CA TYR A 115 -3.75 13.21 -3.57
C TYR A 115 -2.33 13.07 -3.00
N CYS A 116 -2.12 12.21 -2.00
CA CYS A 116 -0.77 11.99 -1.43
C CYS A 116 0.15 11.23 -2.41
N MET A 117 -0.40 10.30 -3.19
CA MET A 117 0.36 9.48 -4.13
C MET A 117 0.93 10.32 -5.28
N GLU A 118 0.29 11.42 -5.67
CA GLU A 118 0.84 12.35 -6.67
C GLU A 118 2.22 12.87 -6.24
N ALA A 119 2.36 13.31 -4.99
CA ALA A 119 3.63 13.78 -4.43
C ALA A 119 4.68 12.66 -4.35
N ILE A 120 4.28 11.45 -3.94
CA ILE A 120 5.15 10.25 -3.91
C ILE A 120 5.65 9.92 -5.33
N VAL A 121 4.77 9.95 -6.33
CA VAL A 121 5.13 9.66 -7.74
C VAL A 121 6.08 10.71 -8.29
N ASP A 122 5.87 11.98 -7.98
CA ASP A 122 6.79 13.05 -8.39
C ASP A 122 8.18 12.87 -7.77
N ASN A 123 8.27 12.48 -6.49
CA ASN A 123 9.55 12.16 -5.87
C ASN A 123 10.21 10.91 -6.48
N LEU A 124 9.44 9.84 -6.73
CA LEU A 124 9.94 8.66 -7.44
C LEU A 124 10.51 9.00 -8.82
N LYS A 125 9.95 10.00 -9.52
CA LYS A 125 10.50 10.46 -10.81
C LYS A 125 11.81 11.23 -10.61
N LYS A 126 11.90 12.10 -9.60
CA LYS A 126 13.14 12.80 -9.22
C LYS A 126 14.29 11.81 -8.98
N ASP A 127 14.03 10.70 -8.30
CA ASP A 127 15.06 9.70 -7.97
C ASP A 127 15.59 8.94 -9.19
N HIS A 128 14.76 8.78 -10.23
CA HIS A 128 15.13 8.12 -11.49
C HIS A 128 15.59 9.09 -12.59
N ALA A 129 15.51 10.40 -12.36
CA ALA A 129 15.86 11.43 -13.33
C ALA A 129 17.35 11.82 -13.25
N GLU A 130 17.88 12.34 -14.35
CA GLU A 130 19.25 12.85 -14.46
C GLU A 130 19.25 14.27 -15.06
N GLY A 131 20.29 15.06 -14.77
CA GLY A 131 20.47 16.41 -15.31
C GLY A 131 19.29 17.35 -15.01
N ASP A 132 18.87 18.12 -16.02
CA ASP A 132 17.82 19.14 -15.92
C ASP A 132 16.47 18.57 -15.47
N GLU A 133 16.17 17.31 -15.78
CA GLU A 133 14.92 16.65 -15.39
C GLU A 133 14.88 16.44 -13.87
N LYS A 134 16.00 16.07 -13.26
CA LYS A 134 16.12 15.90 -11.81
C LYS A 134 15.90 17.23 -11.09
N GLU A 135 16.50 18.31 -11.59
CA GLU A 135 16.29 19.64 -11.01
C GLU A 135 14.83 20.11 -11.14
N ALA A 136 14.20 19.87 -12.30
CA ALA A 136 12.80 20.23 -12.53
C ALA A 136 11.86 19.46 -11.60
N ALA A 137 12.09 18.14 -11.44
CA ALA A 137 11.33 17.30 -10.51
C ALA A 137 11.54 17.73 -9.05
N GLY A 138 12.77 18.07 -8.67
CA GLY A 138 13.08 18.66 -7.36
C GLY A 138 12.30 19.94 -7.10
N ARG A 139 12.37 20.92 -8.00
CA ARG A 139 11.62 22.19 -7.88
C ARG A 139 10.11 21.97 -7.78
N LYS A 140 9.56 21.03 -8.55
CA LYS A 140 8.13 20.68 -8.48
C LYS A 140 7.78 20.12 -7.11
N PHE A 141 8.56 19.17 -6.62
CA PHE A 141 8.35 18.58 -5.29
C PHE A 141 8.38 19.65 -4.19
N GLU A 142 9.39 20.53 -4.19
CA GLU A 142 9.49 21.62 -3.21
C GLU A 142 8.29 22.57 -3.23
N ALA A 143 7.68 22.79 -4.40
CA ALA A 143 6.47 23.60 -4.52
C ALA A 143 5.20 22.85 -4.07
N THR A 144 5.15 21.53 -4.27
CA THR A 144 3.99 20.69 -3.91
C THR A 144 3.89 20.43 -2.41
N VAL A 145 5.02 20.23 -1.74
CA VAL A 145 5.05 19.82 -0.33
C VAL A 145 4.28 20.76 0.60
N PRO A 146 4.46 22.09 0.57
CA PRO A 146 3.72 22.99 1.45
C PRO A 146 2.19 22.90 1.30
N ASP A 147 1.68 22.77 0.06
CA ASP A 147 0.23 22.64 -0.20
C ASP A 147 -0.31 21.32 0.37
N VAL A 148 0.44 20.22 0.19
CA VAL A 148 0.05 18.92 0.75
C VAL A 148 -0.01 18.98 2.27
N LEU A 149 1.04 19.51 2.91
CA LEU A 149 1.11 19.62 4.38
C LEU A 149 0.03 20.55 4.93
N GLU A 150 -0.26 21.66 4.27
CA GLU A 150 -1.34 22.58 4.66
C GLU A 150 -2.70 21.89 4.61
N ARG A 151 -3.01 21.18 3.51
CA ARG A 151 -4.30 20.49 3.34
C ARG A 151 -4.47 19.32 4.31
N VAL A 152 -3.43 18.53 4.52
CA VAL A 152 -3.43 17.44 5.50
C VAL A 152 -3.64 18.01 6.91
N THR A 153 -2.91 19.07 7.27
CA THR A 153 -3.05 19.71 8.59
C THR A 153 -4.46 20.27 8.79
N LYS A 154 -5.01 20.94 7.79
CA LYS A 154 -6.39 21.45 7.82
C LYS A 154 -7.38 20.30 8.01
N ARG A 155 -7.23 19.22 7.25
CA ARG A 155 -8.09 18.04 7.36
C ARG A 155 -8.05 17.44 8.76
N LEU A 156 -6.86 17.24 9.34
CA LEU A 156 -6.71 16.68 10.69
C LEU A 156 -7.34 17.58 11.75
N LYS A 157 -7.23 18.92 11.63
CA LYS A 157 -7.92 19.87 12.54
C LYS A 157 -9.45 19.77 12.45
N GLU A 158 -9.99 19.53 11.26
CA GLU A 158 -11.44 19.35 11.05
C GLU A 158 -11.99 18.07 11.70
N GLN A 159 -11.13 17.10 12.03
CA GLN A 159 -11.52 15.85 12.70
C GLN A 159 -11.86 16.02 14.20
N LYS A 160 -11.72 17.23 14.77
CA LYS A 160 -12.14 17.59 16.13
C LYS A 160 -11.69 16.59 17.21
N GLY A 161 -10.39 16.30 17.27
CA GLY A 161 -9.78 15.42 18.28
C GLY A 161 -9.56 13.97 17.83
N ASN A 162 -9.71 13.71 16.54
CA ASN A 162 -9.37 12.43 15.92
C ASN A 162 -8.13 12.60 15.03
N SER A 163 -7.19 11.65 15.11
CA SER A 163 -5.85 11.75 14.53
C SER A 163 -5.73 11.11 13.14
N PHE A 164 -6.82 10.61 12.57
CA PHE A 164 -6.83 9.93 11.27
C PHE A 164 -7.44 10.80 10.18
N LEU A 165 -6.95 10.67 8.95
CA LEU A 165 -7.46 11.39 7.78
C LEU A 165 -8.94 11.10 7.53
N VAL A 166 -9.39 9.87 7.80
CA VAL A 166 -10.76 9.41 7.53
C VAL A 166 -11.23 8.43 8.61
N GLY A 167 -12.49 8.55 9.03
CA GLY A 167 -13.08 7.64 10.02
C GLY A 167 -12.45 7.82 11.40
N ARG A 168 -12.53 6.83 12.30
CA ARG A 168 -12.04 6.92 13.70
C ARG A 168 -10.89 5.96 14.03
N ARG A 169 -10.32 5.33 13.01
CA ARG A 169 -9.23 4.37 13.12
C ARG A 169 -8.29 4.53 11.95
N ILE A 170 -7.08 3.98 12.07
CA ILE A 170 -6.11 3.94 10.98
C ILE A 170 -6.74 3.32 9.72
N SER A 171 -6.49 3.99 8.60
CA SER A 171 -6.88 3.58 7.27
C SER A 171 -5.67 3.54 6.35
N TRP A 172 -5.85 2.98 5.15
CA TRP A 172 -4.78 2.98 4.16
C TRP A 172 -4.42 4.39 3.65
N ALA A 173 -5.30 5.40 3.85
CA ALA A 173 -4.96 6.80 3.62
C ALA A 173 -3.89 7.29 4.60
N ASP A 174 -4.00 6.92 5.87
CA ASP A 174 -3.01 7.28 6.89
C ASP A 174 -1.66 6.59 6.63
N ILE A 175 -1.68 5.36 6.11
CA ILE A 175 -0.45 4.61 5.75
C ILE A 175 0.27 5.28 4.58
N VAL A 176 -0.48 5.73 3.55
CA VAL A 176 0.10 6.45 2.41
C VAL A 176 0.64 7.81 2.84
N LEU A 177 -0.09 8.53 3.71
CA LEU A 177 0.40 9.77 4.30
C LEU A 177 1.69 9.53 5.10
N PHE A 178 1.74 8.49 5.93
CA PHE A 178 2.94 8.13 6.68
C PHE A 178 4.14 7.94 5.75
N HIS A 179 3.98 7.18 4.67
CA HIS A 179 5.06 6.96 3.69
C HIS A 179 5.55 8.27 3.05
N LEU A 180 4.62 9.16 2.69
CA LEU A 180 4.99 10.48 2.17
C LEU A 180 5.78 11.29 3.21
N LEU A 181 5.33 11.31 4.48
CA LEU A 181 5.98 12.06 5.54
C LEU A 181 7.36 11.50 5.90
N GLU A 182 7.52 10.18 5.91
CA GLU A 182 8.80 9.50 6.12
C GLU A 182 9.84 9.98 5.09
N TRP A 183 9.45 9.99 3.81
CA TRP A 183 10.30 10.51 2.74
C TRP A 183 10.59 12.00 2.86
N LEU A 184 9.60 12.79 3.27
CA LEU A 184 9.80 14.22 3.48
C LEU A 184 10.83 14.50 4.57
N VAL A 185 10.80 13.75 5.67
CA VAL A 185 11.77 13.87 6.76
C VAL A 185 13.15 13.38 6.32
N GLU A 186 13.22 12.32 5.50
CA GLU A 186 14.50 11.83 4.97
C GLU A 186 15.19 12.85 4.05
N ASP A 187 14.44 13.51 3.15
CA ASP A 187 14.97 14.55 2.24
C ASP A 187 15.18 15.89 2.97
N LYS A 188 14.30 16.23 3.92
CA LYS A 188 14.28 17.48 4.68
C LYS A 188 13.90 17.21 6.15
N PRO A 189 14.86 16.96 7.04
CA PRO A 189 14.60 16.60 8.44
C PRO A 189 13.67 17.57 9.20
N ASP A 190 13.76 18.86 8.88
CA ASP A 190 12.98 19.93 9.54
C ASP A 190 11.63 20.20 8.84
N ALA A 191 11.24 19.41 7.82
CA ALA A 191 10.04 19.66 7.01
C ALA A 191 8.73 19.61 7.81
N LEU A 192 8.74 18.94 8.96
CA LEU A 192 7.56 18.80 9.83
C LEU A 192 7.60 19.74 11.04
N ASP A 193 8.61 20.59 11.15
CA ASP A 193 8.71 21.56 12.23
C ASP A 193 7.49 22.50 12.22
N GLY A 194 6.81 22.59 13.37
CA GLY A 194 5.62 23.42 13.51
C GLY A 194 4.30 22.79 13.02
N MET A 195 4.33 21.65 12.30
CA MET A 195 3.09 21.00 11.82
C MET A 195 2.25 20.39 12.94
N PHE A 196 2.88 19.86 13.98
CA PHE A 196 2.21 19.09 15.03
C PHE A 196 1.98 19.85 16.34
N VAL A 197 2.12 21.18 16.36
CA VAL A 197 2.03 21.96 17.61
C VAL A 197 0.60 21.99 18.19
N VAL A 198 -0.42 21.56 17.46
CA VAL A 198 -1.80 21.51 17.99
C VAL A 198 -2.57 20.35 17.35
N VAL A 199 -2.49 19.16 17.96
CA VAL A 199 -3.55 18.14 17.93
C VAL A 199 -3.91 17.81 19.36
#